data_AF-A0A924C154-F1
#
_entry.id   AF-A0A924C154-F1
#
_cell.length_a   1.000
_cell.length_b   1.000
_cell.length_c   1.000
_cell.angle_alpha   90.00
_cell.angle_beta   90.00
_cell.angle_gamma   90.00
#
_symmetry.space_group_name_H-M   'P 1'
#
loop_
_entity.id
_entity.type
_entity.pdbx_description
1 polymer ?
#
loop_
_entity_poly.entity_id
_entity_poly.type
_entity_poly.pdbx_seq_one_letter_code
_entity_poly.pdbx_strand_id
1 'polypeptide(L)'
;MLQEINVESTVDQSDIFFSLAVDMLCVCDKIGNFIKINNAFAATIGFNENEILEQNFVHFVHPDDLAETMSVLNTLSENSDEITFENRYRCKNKKY
;
A
#
# COMPACT_ATOMS: atom_id res chain seq x y z
N MET A 1 -34.70 29.00 -20.49
CA MET A 1 -33.86 28.99 -19.29
C MET A 1 -33.44 27.55 -19.07
N LEU A 2 -32.29 27.15 -19.64
CA LEU A 2 -31.73 25.83 -19.35
C LEU A 2 -30.98 25.97 -18.03
N GLN A 3 -31.34 25.15 -17.03
CA GLN A 3 -30.55 25.04 -15.81
C GLN A 3 -29.24 24.35 -16.18
N GLU A 4 -28.12 25.04 -16.00
CA GLU A 4 -26.80 24.42 -15.98
C GLU A 4 -26.76 23.44 -14.81
N ILE A 5 -26.65 22.14 -15.11
CA ILE A 5 -26.38 21.14 -14.09
C ILE A 5 -24.89 21.25 -13.77
N ASN A 6 -24.58 21.95 -12.70
CA ASN A 6 -23.24 22.02 -12.12
C ASN A 6 -22.97 20.69 -11.38
N VAL A 7 -22.23 19.76 -12.00
CA VAL A 7 -21.77 18.54 -11.31
C VAL A 7 -20.31 18.74 -10.92
N GLU A 8 -20.11 19.43 -9.82
CA GLU A 8 -18.84 19.41 -9.10
C GLU A 8 -18.80 18.15 -8.21
N SER A 9 -17.65 17.48 -8.20
CA SER A 9 -17.29 16.23 -7.47
C SER A 9 -17.57 14.89 -8.17
N THR A 10 -16.90 14.63 -9.30
CA THR A 10 -16.52 13.25 -9.64
C THR A 10 -15.54 12.76 -8.59
N VAL A 11 -16.02 11.98 -7.62
CA VAL A 11 -15.15 11.09 -6.85
C VAL A 11 -14.33 10.28 -7.86
N ASP A 12 -13.01 10.30 -7.76
CA ASP A 12 -12.14 9.52 -8.66
C ASP A 12 -12.53 8.05 -8.51
N GLN A 13 -12.98 7.42 -9.61
CA GLN A 13 -13.34 6.02 -9.62
C GLN A 13 -12.17 5.16 -9.13
N SER A 14 -10.93 5.56 -9.41
CA SER A 14 -9.71 4.91 -8.93
C SER A 14 -9.61 4.91 -7.40
N ASP A 15 -9.98 6.02 -6.75
CA ASP A 15 -10.01 6.10 -5.29
C ASP A 15 -11.08 5.20 -4.69
N ILE A 16 -12.24 5.08 -5.35
CA ILE A 16 -13.30 4.16 -4.93
C ILE A 16 -12.81 2.71 -5.03
N PHE A 17 -12.27 2.30 -6.18
CA PHE A 17 -11.76 0.94 -6.37
C PHE A 17 -10.65 0.60 -5.38
N PHE A 18 -9.70 1.52 -5.18
CA PHE A 18 -8.61 1.34 -4.24
C PHE A 18 -9.13 1.16 -2.80
N SER A 19 -10.08 2.00 -2.37
CA SER A 19 -10.65 1.97 -1.02
C SER A 19 -11.52 0.73 -0.75
N LEU A 20 -12.22 0.23 -1.77
CA LEU A 20 -13.15 -0.91 -1.66
C LEU A 20 -12.50 -2.28 -1.96
N ALA A 21 -11.28 -2.31 -2.50
CA ALA A 21 -10.58 -3.56 -2.78
C ALA A 21 -10.38 -4.39 -1.50
N VAL A 22 -10.63 -5.70 -1.61
CA VAL A 22 -10.46 -6.67 -0.51
C VAL A 22 -8.97 -7.01 -0.31
N ASP A 23 -8.19 -6.96 -1.38
CA ASP A 23 -6.75 -7.19 -1.32
C ASP A 23 -6.05 -6.01 -0.64
N MET A 24 -4.93 -6.31 0.03
CA MET A 24 -4.06 -5.30 0.62
C MET A 24 -3.39 -4.50 -0.51
N LEU A 25 -3.76 -3.23 -0.67
CA LEU A 25 -3.17 -2.34 -1.66
C LEU A 25 -2.38 -1.22 -0.98
N CYS A 26 -1.21 -0.91 -1.53
CA CYS A 26 -0.41 0.23 -1.11
C CYS A 26 0.27 0.89 -2.32
N VAL A 27 0.61 2.17 -2.15
CA VAL A 27 1.50 2.93 -3.02
C VAL A 27 2.67 3.35 -2.16
N CYS A 28 3.89 3.07 -2.63
CA CYS A 28 5.13 3.40 -1.93
C CYS A 28 6.05 4.22 -2.83
N ASP A 29 6.92 5.03 -2.23
CA ASP A 29 8.03 5.63 -2.95
C ASP A 29 9.13 4.60 -3.25
N LYS A 30 10.15 5.00 -4.02
CA LYS A 30 11.27 4.13 -4.41
C LYS A 30 12.15 3.66 -3.24
N ILE A 31 12.02 4.27 -2.06
CA ILE A 31 12.79 3.96 -0.86
C ILE A 31 11.94 3.12 0.10
N GLY A 32 10.66 2.92 -0.20
CA GLY A 32 9.74 2.08 0.56
C GLY A 32 8.89 2.81 1.59
N ASN A 33 8.81 4.14 1.55
CA ASN A 33 7.89 4.86 2.41
C ASN A 33 6.49 4.78 1.82
N PHE A 34 5.48 4.50 2.66
CA PHE A 34 4.10 4.47 2.21
C PHE A 34 3.64 5.89 1.83
N ILE A 35 3.05 6.01 0.64
CA ILE A 35 2.35 7.20 0.16
C ILE A 35 0.86 7.05 0.42
N LYS A 36 0.32 5.84 0.24
CA LYS A 36 -1.10 5.54 0.40
C LYS A 36 -1.29 4.05 0.72
N ILE A 37 -2.30 3.73 1.53
CA ILE A 37 -2.76 2.35 1.74
C ILE A 37 -4.28 2.30 1.68
N ASN A 38 -4.85 1.13 1.39
CA ASN A 38 -6.30 0.96 1.48
C ASN A 38 -6.74 0.44 2.86
N ASN A 39 -8.06 0.43 3.07
CA ASN A 39 -8.66 -0.06 4.31
C ASN A 39 -8.32 -1.52 4.61
N ALA A 40 -8.25 -2.36 3.57
CA ALA A 40 -7.90 -3.78 3.72
C ALA A 40 -6.48 -3.97 4.25
N PHE A 41 -5.52 -3.15 3.80
CA PHE A 41 -4.14 -3.18 4.30
C PHE A 41 -4.10 -2.93 5.82
N ALA A 42 -4.67 -1.80 6.26
CA ALA A 42 -4.71 -1.43 7.66
C ALA A 42 -5.43 -2.48 8.53
N ALA A 43 -6.60 -2.94 8.08
CA ALA A 43 -7.40 -3.95 8.77
C ALA A 43 -6.66 -5.28 8.92
N THR A 44 -5.93 -5.71 7.89
CA THR A 44 -5.24 -7.01 7.87
C THR A 44 -4.09 -7.05 8.87
N ILE A 45 -3.25 -6.01 8.90
CA ILE A 45 -2.11 -5.97 9.84
C ILE A 45 -2.47 -5.38 11.22
N GLY A 46 -3.67 -4.82 11.36
CA GLY A 46 -4.23 -4.36 12.63
C GLY A 46 -3.67 -3.04 13.16
N PHE A 47 -3.06 -2.23 12.29
CA PHE A 47 -2.63 -0.86 12.58
C PHE A 47 -3.61 0.13 11.94
N ASN A 48 -3.68 1.35 12.47
CA ASN A 48 -4.40 2.41 11.76
C ASN A 48 -3.53 3.00 10.64
N GLU A 49 -4.15 3.73 9.72
CA GLU A 49 -3.48 4.29 8.55
C GLU A 49 -2.29 5.19 8.92
N ASN A 50 -2.46 6.12 9.86
CA ASN A 50 -1.40 7.04 10.26
C ASN A 50 -0.18 6.29 10.85
N GLU A 51 -0.42 5.26 11.67
CA GLU A 51 0.66 4.41 12.21
C GLU A 51 1.48 3.73 11.10
N ILE A 52 0.85 3.40 9.97
CA ILE A 52 1.51 2.76 8.83
C ILE A 52 2.24 3.80 7.98
N LEU A 53 1.59 4.92 7.65
CA LEU A 53 2.15 5.97 6.81
C LEU A 53 3.38 6.66 7.41
N GLU A 54 3.54 6.63 8.74
CA GLU A 54 4.73 7.14 9.43
C GLU A 54 5.95 6.20 9.39
N GLN A 55 5.80 5.00 8.82
CA GLN A 55 6.84 3.98 8.80
C GLN A 55 7.23 3.60 7.37
N ASN A 56 8.45 3.09 7.20
CA ASN A 56 8.87 2.44 5.97
C ASN A 56 8.35 0.98 5.94
N PHE A 57 7.96 0.44 4.78
CA PHE A 57 7.35 -0.89 4.70
C PHE A 57 8.24 -1.98 5.31
N VAL A 58 9.57 -1.83 5.24
CA VAL A 58 10.54 -2.80 5.80
C VAL A 58 10.36 -2.99 7.30
N HIS A 59 9.78 -2.01 8.01
CA HIS A 59 9.46 -2.14 9.43
C HIS A 59 8.47 -3.28 9.70
N PHE A 60 7.57 -3.53 8.74
CA PHE A 60 6.54 -4.55 8.86
C PHE A 60 6.99 -5.90 8.29
N VAL A 61 8.08 -5.99 7.54
CA VAL A 61 8.53 -7.26 6.96
C VAL A 61 9.10 -8.19 8.04
N HIS A 62 8.83 -9.49 7.93
CA HIS A 62 9.44 -10.49 8.80
C HIS A 62 10.98 -10.46 8.68
N PRO A 63 11.74 -10.55 9.78
CA PRO A 63 13.20 -10.47 9.75
C PRO A 63 13.86 -11.42 8.72
N ASP A 64 13.39 -12.65 8.64
CA ASP A 64 13.88 -13.65 7.67
C ASP A 64 13.63 -13.28 6.21
N ASP A 65 12.64 -12.43 5.92
CA ASP A 65 12.23 -12.06 4.56
C ASP A 65 12.84 -10.70 4.13
N LEU A 66 13.56 -10.00 5.04
CA LEU A 66 14.13 -8.68 4.77
C LEU A 66 15.13 -8.70 3.63
N ALA A 67 16.04 -9.68 3.61
CA ALA A 67 17.09 -9.74 2.60
C ALA A 67 16.51 -9.91 1.19
N GLU A 68 15.54 -10.81 1.03
CA GLU A 68 14.85 -11.04 -0.24
C GLU A 68 14.02 -9.82 -0.65
N THR A 69 13.26 -9.24 0.28
CA THR A 69 12.43 -8.06 0.00
C THR A 69 13.28 -6.88 -0.48
N MET A 70 14.45 -6.63 0.14
CA MET A 70 15.37 -5.57 -0.29
C MET A 70 15.98 -5.85 -1.66
N SER A 71 16.29 -7.11 -1.97
CA SER A 71 16.77 -7.49 -3.30
C SER A 71 15.72 -7.17 -4.36
N VAL A 72 14.46 -7.50 -4.10
CA VAL A 72 13.34 -7.21 -5.01
C VAL A 72 13.12 -5.71 -5.21
N LEU A 73 13.19 -4.91 -4.13
CA LEU A 73 13.10 -3.45 -4.22
C LEU A 73 14.21 -2.85 -5.10
N ASN A 74 15.43 -3.36 -4.98
CA ASN A 74 16.55 -2.93 -5.82
C ASN A 74 16.28 -3.28 -7.30
N THR A 75 15.77 -4.48 -7.60
CA THR A 75 15.42 -4.88 -8.97
C THR A 75 14.35 -3.99 -9.59
N LEU A 76 13.32 -3.59 -8.83
CA LEU A 76 12.31 -2.62 -9.28
C LEU A 76 12.93 -1.28 -9.69
N SER A 77 13.95 -0.83 -8.95
CA SER A 77 14.60 0.46 -9.22
C SER A 77 15.41 0.46 -10.54
N GLU A 78 15.77 -0.72 -11.05
CA GLU A 78 16.69 -0.93 -12.18
C GLU A 78 16.01 -1.26 -13.52
N ASN A 79 14.69 -1.00 -13.67
CA ASN A 79 13.84 -1.15 -14.88
C ASN A 79 13.08 -2.48 -15.03
N SER A 80 12.51 -3.03 -13.96
CA SER A 80 11.49 -4.08 -14.08
C SER A 80 10.11 -3.50 -13.74
N ASP A 81 9.20 -3.46 -14.71
CA ASP A 81 7.85 -2.89 -14.55
C ASP A 81 6.88 -3.83 -13.80
N GLU A 82 7.27 -5.08 -13.59
CA GLU A 82 6.46 -6.10 -12.93
C GLU A 82 7.35 -7.00 -12.08
N ILE A 83 6.95 -7.20 -10.82
CA ILE A 83 7.55 -8.16 -9.91
C ILE A 83 6.45 -8.99 -9.29
N THR A 84 6.78 -10.23 -8.96
CA THR A 84 5.93 -11.08 -8.11
C THR A 84 6.85 -11.76 -7.12
N PHE A 85 6.60 -11.54 -5.84
CA PHE A 85 7.32 -12.17 -4.74
C PHE A 85 6.38 -12.27 -3.54
N GLU A 86 6.76 -13.08 -2.56
CA GLU A 86 6.01 -13.27 -1.33
C GLU A 86 6.87 -12.86 -0.13
N ASN A 87 6.29 -12.16 0.83
CA ASN A 87 6.90 -11.90 2.13
C ASN A 87 5.84 -11.87 3.23
N ARG A 88 6.27 -12.08 4.47
CA ARG A 88 5.40 -12.06 5.64
C ARG A 88 5.39 -10.68 6.27
N TYR A 89 4.20 -10.16 6.57
CA TYR A 89 3.99 -8.88 7.24
C TYR A 89 3.67 -9.07 8.73
N ARG A 90 4.28 -8.26 9.58
CA ARG A 90 4.11 -8.24 11.02
C ARG A 90 2.84 -7.48 11.37
N CYS A 91 1.88 -8.19 11.93
CA CYS A 91 0.67 -7.62 12.51
C CYS A 91 0.96 -6.93 13.85
N LYS A 92 0.08 -6.01 14.27
CA LYS A 92 0.19 -5.29 15.55
C LYS A 92 0.25 -6.21 16.77
N ASN A 93 -0.38 -7.38 16.66
CA ASN A 93 -0.33 -8.45 17.66
C ASN A 93 0.99 -9.27 17.63
N LYS A 94 1.98 -8.85 16.83
CA LYS A 94 3.29 -9.48 16.62
C LYS A 94 3.25 -10.86 15.97
N LYS A 95 2.12 -11.21 15.34
CA LYS A 95 2.00 -12.37 14.46
C LYS A 95 2.33 -11.97 13.03
N TYR A 96 2.43 -12.98 12.18
CA TYR A 96 2.65 -12.89 10.74
C TYR A 96 1.58 -13.70 10.03
#